data_AF-A0A846SM97-F1
#
_entry.id   AF-A0A846SM97-F1
#
_cell.length_a   1.000
_cell.length_b   1.000
_cell.length_c   1.000
_cell.angle_alpha   90.00
_cell.angle_beta   90.00
_cell.angle_gamma   90.00
#
_symmetry.space_group_name_H-M   'P 1'
#
loop_
_entity.id
_entity.type
_entity.pdbx_description
1 polymer ?
#
loop_
_entity_poly.entity_id
_entity_poly.type
_entity_poly.pdbx_seq_one_letter_code
_entity_poly.pdbx_strand_id
1 'polypeptide(L)'
;MKLLSILSLTLLTLLPLTTAAEISNDLSYYPLFFKEDGTLNVNIIIGKEASTQDILSASEIAIGLQASSPNSKLSRAQFDTDYTSLTGKNIITVGSPCENYASALLVGTSLCEEYLEEGKAYIEVHDTKGGTGILIAGLTPADTYKAAVVLRKAKEYDLAGRSYEITGDAEPYTITPRTLPKLTEEQKILERPSPREDQAQAPPEDEEDTTEEGSEQPVEQAPTTDAPTEQEPEQDIAPAPAQTTTEQESKSALWIPITAVAILVALILLAVILIRRRGGQKGEPISPTQSGYQRSARAQDEGKNI
;
A
#
# COMPACT_ATOMS: atom_id res chain seq x y z
N MET A 1 23.18 -68.53 23.27
CA MET A 1 22.93 -67.85 21.96
C MET A 1 22.19 -66.55 22.28
N LYS A 2 22.94 -65.46 22.52
CA LYS A 2 23.01 -64.24 21.66
C LYS A 2 21.60 -63.82 21.19
N LEU A 3 20.85 -62.94 21.85
CA LEU A 3 21.20 -61.63 22.45
C LEU A 3 21.77 -60.68 21.40
N LEU A 4 20.99 -60.43 20.34
CA LEU A 4 21.22 -59.39 19.35
C LEU A 4 19.86 -59.07 18.70
N SER A 5 19.17 -58.04 19.16
CA SER A 5 18.20 -57.32 18.31
C SER A 5 17.92 -55.93 18.88
N ILE A 6 18.81 -55.02 18.45
CA ILE A 6 18.45 -53.68 17.95
C ILE A 6 17.59 -52.85 18.89
N LEU A 7 18.27 -52.27 19.87
CA LEU A 7 17.91 -51.02 20.54
C LEU A 7 18.06 -49.88 19.50
N SER A 8 17.03 -49.67 18.67
CA SER A 8 16.95 -48.52 17.77
C SER A 8 16.64 -47.28 18.60
N LEU A 9 17.71 -46.63 19.08
CA LEU A 9 17.69 -45.33 19.75
C LEU A 9 17.39 -44.25 18.68
N THR A 10 16.10 -44.08 18.37
CA THR A 10 15.62 -42.92 17.60
C THR A 10 15.75 -41.68 18.48
N LEU A 11 16.92 -41.05 18.37
CA LEU A 11 17.21 -39.70 18.86
C LEU A 11 16.29 -38.72 18.10
N LEU A 12 15.08 -38.52 18.64
CA LEU A 12 14.13 -37.51 18.19
C LEU A 12 14.74 -36.14 18.52
N THR A 13 15.54 -35.62 17.60
CA THR A 13 16.08 -34.26 17.65
C THR A 13 14.90 -33.30 17.64
N LEU A 14 14.60 -32.76 18.81
CA LEU A 14 13.65 -31.67 19.02
C LEU A 14 14.23 -30.44 18.31
N LEU A 15 13.98 -30.30 16.99
CA LEU A 15 14.31 -29.07 16.29
C LEU A 15 13.52 -27.95 16.98
N PRO A 16 14.18 -26.89 17.49
CA PRO A 16 13.47 -25.74 18.00
C PRO A 16 12.59 -25.23 16.86
N LEU A 17 11.28 -25.25 17.08
CA LEU A 17 10.30 -24.69 16.17
C LEU A 17 10.62 -23.20 16.12
N THR A 18 11.43 -22.79 15.15
CA THR A 18 11.69 -21.38 14.89
C THR A 18 10.37 -20.79 14.45
N THR A 19 9.66 -20.18 15.40
CA THR A 19 8.51 -19.34 15.10
C THR A 19 8.97 -18.33 14.06
N ALA A 20 8.43 -18.40 12.85
CA ALA A 20 8.63 -17.35 11.87
C ALA A 20 8.29 -16.04 12.58
N ALA A 21 9.26 -15.13 12.68
CA ALA A 21 8.97 -13.80 13.17
C ALA A 21 7.89 -13.27 12.23
N GLU A 22 6.69 -13.03 12.75
CA GLU A 22 5.65 -12.36 12.00
C GLU A 22 6.22 -10.99 11.65
N ILE A 23 6.57 -10.80 10.38
CA ILE A 23 7.00 -9.52 9.87
C ILE A 23 5.77 -8.64 10.05
N SER A 24 5.81 -7.80 11.09
CA SER A 24 4.70 -6.90 11.39
C SER A 24 4.39 -6.11 10.13
N ASN A 25 3.13 -6.13 9.71
CA ASN A 25 2.62 -5.35 8.58
C ASN A 25 2.63 -3.87 8.95
N ASP A 26 3.82 -3.27 8.87
CA ASP A 26 4.17 -1.91 9.27
C ASP A 26 4.70 -1.17 8.03
N LEU A 27 4.25 0.06 7.84
CA LEU A 27 4.58 0.88 6.67
C LEU A 27 6.06 1.21 6.56
N SER A 28 6.85 1.06 7.63
CA SER A 28 8.31 1.20 7.57
C SER A 28 8.97 0.12 6.70
N TYR A 29 8.29 -1.01 6.48
CA TYR A 29 8.72 -2.06 5.58
C TYR A 29 8.04 -1.99 4.21
N TYR A 30 7.26 -0.95 3.90
CA TYR A 30 6.64 -0.84 2.58
C TYR A 30 7.69 -0.64 1.46
N PRO A 31 7.56 -1.30 0.29
CA PRO A 31 6.57 -2.32 -0.08
C PRO A 31 7.08 -3.77 0.09
N LEU A 32 8.08 -4.00 0.94
CA LEU A 32 8.74 -5.30 1.08
C LEU A 32 7.81 -6.41 1.55
N PHE A 33 6.81 -6.13 2.38
CA PHE A 33 5.84 -7.14 2.82
C PHE A 33 4.90 -7.63 1.70
N PHE A 34 4.93 -7.02 0.52
CA PHE A 34 4.26 -7.52 -0.69
C PHE A 34 5.16 -8.41 -1.55
N LYS A 35 6.43 -8.62 -1.17
CA LYS A 35 7.35 -9.45 -1.95
C LYS A 35 7.21 -10.92 -1.59
N GLU A 36 6.96 -11.74 -2.60
CA GLU A 36 7.00 -13.19 -2.54
C GLU A 36 8.06 -13.66 -3.54
N ASP A 37 9.04 -14.43 -3.07
CA ASP A 37 10.16 -14.93 -3.90
C ASP A 37 10.90 -13.83 -4.70
N GLY A 38 11.02 -12.64 -4.11
CA GLY A 38 11.68 -11.48 -4.73
C GLY A 38 10.84 -10.74 -5.78
N THR A 39 9.60 -11.17 -6.02
CA THR A 39 8.66 -10.51 -6.92
C THR A 39 7.56 -9.84 -6.09
N LEU A 40 7.21 -8.58 -6.42
CA LEU A 40 6.02 -7.96 -5.84
C LEU A 40 4.78 -8.73 -6.29
N ASN A 41 4.05 -9.27 -5.33
CA ASN A 41 2.73 -9.86 -5.54
C ASN A 41 1.72 -8.97 -4.83
N VAL A 42 1.10 -8.04 -5.55
CA VAL A 42 0.09 -7.11 -5.00
C VAL A 42 -0.91 -6.74 -6.07
N ASN A 43 -2.19 -6.75 -5.70
CA ASN A 43 -3.28 -6.29 -6.56
C ASN A 43 -3.75 -4.91 -6.13
N ILE A 44 -3.87 -3.97 -7.07
CA ILE A 44 -4.48 -2.67 -6.83
C ILE A 44 -5.96 -2.78 -7.21
N ILE A 45 -6.85 -2.59 -6.24
CA ILE A 45 -8.29 -2.76 -6.40
C ILE A 45 -8.97 -1.39 -6.32
N ILE A 46 -9.59 -0.98 -7.41
CA ILE A 46 -10.24 0.33 -7.56
C ILE A 46 -11.76 0.12 -7.49
N GLY A 47 -12.51 1.02 -6.86
CA GLY A 47 -13.97 0.95 -6.88
C GLY A 47 -14.51 1.04 -8.32
N LYS A 48 -15.53 0.26 -8.67
CA LYS A 48 -16.17 0.37 -9.99
C LYS A 48 -16.71 1.77 -10.25
N GLU A 49 -17.28 2.41 -9.23
CA GLU A 49 -17.82 3.76 -9.29
C GLU A 49 -16.76 4.84 -8.97
N ALA A 50 -15.48 4.45 -8.89
CA ALA A 50 -14.41 5.37 -8.53
C ALA A 50 -14.24 6.46 -9.59
N SER A 51 -13.92 7.66 -9.13
CA SER A 51 -13.71 8.79 -10.01
C SER A 51 -12.45 8.63 -10.87
N THR A 52 -12.31 9.44 -11.91
CA THR A 52 -11.05 9.50 -12.69
C THR A 52 -9.85 9.81 -11.80
N GLN A 53 -10.03 10.61 -10.75
CA GLN A 53 -8.96 10.95 -9.82
C GLN A 53 -8.50 9.74 -9.01
N ASP A 54 -9.36 8.79 -8.67
CA ASP A 54 -8.98 7.55 -7.98
C ASP A 54 -8.20 6.60 -8.90
N ILE A 55 -8.49 6.60 -10.20
CA ILE A 55 -7.67 5.88 -11.19
C ILE A 55 -6.27 6.49 -11.28
N LEU A 56 -6.15 7.82 -11.21
CA LEU A 56 -4.86 8.49 -11.10
C LEU A 56 -4.15 8.12 -9.79
N SER A 57 -4.88 8.07 -8.67
CA SER A 57 -4.35 7.61 -7.37
C SER A 57 -3.78 6.19 -7.45
N ALA A 58 -4.49 5.26 -8.09
CA ALA A 58 -3.99 3.91 -8.34
C ALA A 58 -2.71 3.90 -9.19
N SER A 59 -2.62 4.80 -10.18
CA SER A 59 -1.44 4.96 -11.03
C SER A 59 -0.23 5.49 -10.24
N GLU A 60 -0.41 6.47 -9.35
CA GLU A 60 0.65 6.95 -8.44
C GLU A 60 1.22 5.82 -7.58
N ILE A 61 0.36 4.97 -7.04
CA ILE A 61 0.76 3.82 -6.22
C ILE A 61 1.55 2.81 -7.07
N ALA A 62 1.06 2.49 -8.27
CA ALA A 62 1.77 1.61 -9.21
C ALA A 62 3.17 2.15 -9.56
N ILE A 63 3.30 3.46 -9.80
CA ILE A 63 4.60 4.11 -10.04
C ILE A 63 5.52 3.95 -8.84
N GLY A 64 5.03 4.18 -7.62
CA GLY A 64 5.82 4.02 -6.38
C GLY A 64 6.31 2.59 -6.16
N LEU A 65 5.44 1.61 -6.40
CA LEU A 65 5.78 0.19 -6.31
C LEU A 65 6.84 -0.20 -7.35
N GLN A 66 6.68 0.22 -8.60
CA GLN A 66 7.62 -0.06 -9.68
C GLN A 66 8.99 0.58 -9.42
N ALA A 67 9.01 1.84 -8.96
CA ALA A 67 10.24 2.52 -8.59
C ALA A 67 10.99 1.82 -7.46
N SER A 68 10.25 1.27 -6.49
CA SER A 68 10.81 0.54 -5.35
C SER A 68 11.27 -0.88 -5.70
N SER A 69 10.79 -1.46 -6.80
CA SER A 69 11.16 -2.79 -7.27
C SER A 69 11.19 -2.87 -8.81
N PRO A 70 12.22 -2.31 -9.48
CA PRO A 70 12.24 -2.14 -10.94
C PRO A 70 12.10 -3.42 -11.76
N ASN A 71 12.48 -4.57 -11.18
CA ASN A 71 12.44 -5.88 -11.84
C ASN A 71 11.19 -6.71 -11.46
N SER A 72 10.35 -6.19 -10.56
CA SER A 72 9.12 -6.87 -10.20
C SER A 72 8.03 -6.55 -11.21
N LYS A 73 7.15 -7.52 -11.45
CA LYS A 73 5.90 -7.32 -12.20
C LYS A 73 4.81 -6.99 -11.19
N LEU A 74 4.11 -5.89 -11.38
CA LEU A 74 2.85 -5.65 -10.67
C LEU A 74 1.84 -6.72 -11.11
N SER A 75 1.20 -7.40 -10.14
CA SER A 75 0.29 -8.51 -10.46
C SER A 75 -0.89 -8.03 -11.28
N ARG A 76 -1.62 -7.03 -10.79
CA ARG A 76 -2.79 -6.47 -11.49
C ARG A 76 -3.29 -5.17 -10.88
N ALA A 77 -3.86 -4.31 -11.72
CA ALA A 77 -4.86 -3.32 -11.32
C ALA A 77 -6.21 -3.73 -11.91
N GLN A 78 -7.28 -3.73 -11.12
CA GLN A 78 -8.62 -4.12 -11.56
C GLN A 78 -9.71 -3.47 -10.71
N PHE A 79 -10.94 -3.49 -11.20
CA PHE A 79 -12.10 -3.02 -10.45
C PHE A 79 -12.51 -4.02 -9.36
N ASP A 80 -13.19 -3.52 -8.33
CA ASP A 80 -13.70 -4.30 -7.20
C ASP A 80 -14.80 -5.29 -7.60
N THR A 81 -15.55 -5.02 -8.67
CA THR A 81 -16.52 -5.97 -9.24
C THR A 81 -15.87 -7.22 -9.82
N ASP A 82 -14.64 -7.10 -10.31
CA ASP A 82 -13.86 -8.23 -10.82
C ASP A 82 -13.08 -8.95 -9.70
N TYR A 83 -13.20 -8.46 -8.47
CA TYR A 83 -12.48 -8.98 -7.32
C TYR A 83 -13.42 -9.79 -6.40
N THR A 84 -13.08 -11.05 -6.18
CA THR A 84 -14.00 -12.00 -5.52
C THR A 84 -13.61 -12.39 -4.09
N SER A 85 -12.34 -12.22 -3.67
CA SER A 85 -11.90 -12.62 -2.32
C SER A 85 -10.60 -11.95 -1.88
N LEU A 86 -10.56 -11.45 -0.64
CA LEU A 86 -9.33 -10.94 -0.01
C LEU A 86 -8.40 -12.04 0.53
N THR A 87 -8.84 -13.30 0.55
CA THR A 87 -8.11 -14.39 1.22
C THR A 87 -6.86 -14.80 0.44
N GLY A 88 -5.71 -14.81 1.12
CA GLY A 88 -4.41 -15.20 0.58
C GLY A 88 -3.87 -14.23 -0.45
N LYS A 89 -4.29 -12.96 -0.38
CA LYS A 89 -3.92 -11.91 -1.33
C LYS A 89 -3.38 -10.69 -0.61
N ASN A 90 -2.31 -10.16 -1.19
CA ASN A 90 -1.82 -8.83 -0.92
C ASN A 90 -2.56 -7.84 -1.79
N ILE A 91 -3.15 -6.81 -1.18
CA ILE A 91 -4.00 -5.86 -1.87
C ILE A 91 -3.69 -4.43 -1.47
N ILE A 92 -3.92 -3.50 -2.38
CA ILE A 92 -4.06 -2.08 -2.07
C ILE A 92 -5.40 -1.66 -2.62
N THR A 93 -6.32 -1.25 -1.76
CA THR A 93 -7.63 -0.76 -2.19
C THR A 93 -7.59 0.76 -2.29
N VAL A 94 -8.15 1.30 -3.37
CA VAL A 94 -8.18 2.74 -3.65
C VAL A 94 -9.63 3.20 -3.72
N GLY A 95 -9.96 4.19 -2.90
CA GLY A 95 -11.31 4.72 -2.75
C GLY A 95 -11.96 4.31 -1.44
N SER A 96 -13.03 5.02 -1.10
CA SER A 96 -13.77 4.83 0.14
C SER A 96 -14.52 3.49 0.18
N PRO A 97 -14.91 3.00 1.37
CA PRO A 97 -15.79 1.83 1.50
C PRO A 97 -17.15 1.91 0.77
N CYS A 98 -17.59 3.09 0.32
CA CYS A 98 -18.91 3.30 -0.27
C CYS A 98 -18.92 3.03 -1.76
N GLU A 99 -17.81 3.31 -2.42
CA GLU A 99 -17.62 3.11 -3.86
C GLU A 99 -16.72 1.92 -4.18
N ASN A 100 -16.01 1.39 -3.17
CA ASN A 100 -15.11 0.26 -3.29
C ASN A 100 -15.45 -0.83 -2.26
N TYR A 101 -16.09 -1.89 -2.74
CA TYR A 101 -16.47 -3.04 -1.92
C TYR A 101 -15.27 -3.77 -1.30
N ALA A 102 -14.11 -3.79 -1.97
CA ALA A 102 -12.90 -4.37 -1.41
C ALA A 102 -12.36 -3.53 -0.24
N SER A 103 -12.42 -2.18 -0.33
CA SER A 103 -12.12 -1.30 0.80
C SER A 103 -13.05 -1.59 1.98
N ALA A 104 -14.35 -1.75 1.71
CA ALA A 104 -15.35 -2.04 2.73
C ALA A 104 -15.09 -3.37 3.45
N LEU A 105 -14.79 -4.43 2.70
CA LEU A 105 -14.38 -5.73 3.26
C LEU A 105 -13.09 -5.64 4.07
N LEU A 106 -12.14 -4.81 3.65
CA LEU A 106 -10.86 -4.67 4.30
C LEU A 106 -10.98 -4.01 5.67
N VAL A 107 -11.76 -2.94 5.77
CA VAL A 107 -12.00 -2.22 7.04
C VAL A 107 -13.12 -2.86 7.88
N GLY A 108 -13.93 -3.72 7.26
CA GLY A 108 -15.05 -4.39 7.90
C GLY A 108 -16.29 -3.51 8.08
N THR A 109 -16.41 -2.37 7.39
CA THR A 109 -17.60 -1.49 7.44
C THR A 109 -17.84 -0.82 6.08
N SER A 110 -19.09 -0.45 5.79
CA SER A 110 -19.47 0.34 4.61
C SER A 110 -19.82 1.78 4.95
N LEU A 111 -19.65 2.19 6.22
CA LEU A 111 -20.04 3.52 6.71
C LEU A 111 -18.92 4.53 6.44
N CYS A 112 -18.96 5.22 5.30
CA CYS A 112 -17.89 6.14 4.92
C CYS A 112 -17.85 7.41 5.74
N GLU A 113 -19.00 8.06 5.96
CA GLU A 113 -19.06 9.36 6.64
C GLU A 113 -18.69 9.26 8.12
N GLU A 114 -18.87 8.08 8.74
CA GLU A 114 -18.43 7.84 10.11
C GLU A 114 -16.93 7.50 10.19
N TYR A 115 -16.36 7.03 9.09
CA TYR A 115 -14.98 6.55 9.01
C TYR A 115 -14.00 7.58 8.44
N LEU A 116 -14.49 8.49 7.60
CA LEU A 116 -13.71 9.44 6.82
C LEU A 116 -14.20 10.85 7.12
N GLU A 117 -13.27 11.74 7.46
CA GLU A 117 -13.56 13.15 7.69
C GLU A 117 -13.21 13.98 6.45
N GLU A 118 -13.93 15.07 6.23
CA GLU A 118 -13.69 15.98 5.12
C GLU A 118 -12.30 16.62 5.19
N GLY A 119 -11.61 16.70 4.04
CA GLY A 119 -10.26 17.27 3.94
C GLY A 119 -9.16 16.38 4.49
N LYS A 120 -9.51 15.17 4.94
CA LYS A 120 -8.58 14.17 5.45
C LYS A 120 -8.50 12.96 4.53
N ALA A 121 -7.29 12.43 4.43
CA ALA A 121 -7.03 11.18 3.75
C ALA A 121 -6.35 10.19 4.69
N TYR A 122 -6.40 8.90 4.35
CA TYR A 122 -6.00 7.83 5.23
C TYR A 122 -5.20 6.78 4.48
N ILE A 123 -4.14 6.29 5.12
CA ILE A 123 -3.37 5.11 4.74
C ILE A 123 -3.44 4.13 5.90
N GLU A 124 -3.91 2.92 5.66
CA GLU A 124 -4.09 1.94 6.73
C GLU A 124 -3.72 0.53 6.30
N VAL A 125 -2.91 -0.14 7.12
CA VAL A 125 -2.48 -1.52 6.90
C VAL A 125 -3.35 -2.46 7.72
N HIS A 126 -4.00 -3.38 7.02
CA HIS A 126 -4.92 -4.37 7.55
C HIS A 126 -4.38 -5.78 7.26
N ASP A 127 -4.57 -6.69 8.20
CA ASP A 127 -4.22 -8.09 7.98
C ASP A 127 -5.37 -8.78 7.24
N THR A 128 -5.07 -9.46 6.14
CA THR A 128 -6.05 -10.33 5.46
C THR A 128 -5.82 -11.77 5.88
N LYS A 129 -6.76 -12.68 5.55
CA LYS A 129 -6.58 -14.11 5.81
C LYS A 129 -5.45 -14.66 4.93
N GLY A 130 -4.20 -14.55 5.38
CA GLY A 130 -3.01 -15.02 4.67
C GLY A 130 -2.35 -13.98 3.75
N GLY A 131 -2.51 -12.69 4.02
CA GLY A 131 -1.85 -11.62 3.27
C GLY A 131 -1.97 -10.27 3.98
N THR A 132 -1.62 -9.21 3.25
CA THR A 132 -1.66 -7.82 3.76
C THR A 132 -2.48 -6.93 2.85
N GLY A 133 -3.38 -6.15 3.42
CA GLY A 133 -4.13 -5.12 2.69
C GLY A 133 -3.70 -3.74 3.10
N ILE A 134 -3.65 -2.80 2.15
CA ILE A 134 -3.57 -1.37 2.44
C ILE A 134 -4.83 -0.69 1.94
N LEU A 135 -5.50 0.07 2.80
CA LEU A 135 -6.54 1.01 2.43
C LEU A 135 -5.90 2.36 2.05
N ILE A 136 -6.32 2.91 0.91
CA ILE A 136 -6.07 4.29 0.50
C ILE A 136 -7.42 4.96 0.25
N ALA A 137 -7.81 5.85 1.16
CA ALA A 137 -9.13 6.46 1.11
C ALA A 137 -9.10 7.89 1.62
N GLY A 138 -9.95 8.74 1.05
CA GLY A 138 -10.39 10.00 1.63
C GLY A 138 -11.89 10.16 1.40
N LEU A 139 -12.51 11.15 2.03
CA LEU A 139 -13.94 11.42 1.82
C LEU A 139 -14.20 11.89 0.38
N THR A 140 -13.26 12.65 -0.19
CA THR A 140 -13.30 13.10 -1.58
C THR A 140 -12.20 12.41 -2.41
N PRO A 141 -12.36 12.33 -3.74
CA PRO A 141 -11.29 11.78 -4.59
C PRO A 141 -9.97 12.57 -4.53
N ALA A 142 -10.06 13.89 -4.29
CA ALA A 142 -8.88 14.72 -4.07
C ALA A 142 -8.12 14.29 -2.80
N ASP A 143 -8.84 13.96 -1.73
CA ASP A 143 -8.25 13.42 -0.51
C ASP A 143 -7.62 12.04 -0.76
N THR A 144 -8.32 11.12 -1.43
CA THR A 144 -7.75 9.81 -1.81
C THR A 144 -6.43 9.96 -2.57
N TYR A 145 -6.34 10.93 -3.49
CA TYR A 145 -5.11 11.24 -4.21
C TYR A 145 -3.97 11.70 -3.31
N LYS A 146 -4.23 12.53 -2.29
CA LYS A 146 -3.21 12.92 -1.30
C LYS A 146 -2.58 11.69 -0.63
N ALA A 147 -3.42 10.76 -0.16
CA ALA A 147 -2.94 9.53 0.46
C ALA A 147 -2.11 8.66 -0.51
N ALA A 148 -2.52 8.56 -1.77
CA ALA A 148 -1.75 7.84 -2.80
C ALA A 148 -0.38 8.48 -3.05
N VAL A 149 -0.28 9.81 -3.12
CA VAL A 149 0.99 10.52 -3.26
C VAL A 149 1.90 10.29 -2.05
N VAL A 150 1.36 10.36 -0.83
CA VAL A 150 2.12 10.05 0.41
C VAL A 150 2.63 8.61 0.39
N LEU A 151 1.80 7.64 0.03
CA LEU A 151 2.22 6.23 -0.04
C LEU A 151 3.31 6.01 -1.11
N ARG A 152 3.18 6.62 -2.29
CA ARG A 152 4.23 6.58 -3.33
C ARG A 152 5.58 7.05 -2.79
N LYS A 153 5.55 8.06 -1.92
CA LYS A 153 6.71 8.67 -1.27
C LYS A 153 6.91 8.17 0.17
N ALA A 154 6.48 6.95 0.51
CA ALA A 154 6.48 6.46 1.90
C ALA A 154 7.81 6.65 2.63
N LYS A 155 8.94 6.50 1.92
CA LYS A 155 10.29 6.70 2.47
C LYS A 155 10.63 8.17 2.75
N GLU A 156 10.16 9.10 1.93
CA GLU A 156 10.36 10.55 2.14
C GLU A 156 9.55 11.05 3.34
N TYR A 157 8.39 10.43 3.59
CA TYR A 157 7.51 10.71 4.71
C TYR A 157 7.85 9.92 5.99
N ASP A 158 8.86 9.04 5.95
CA ASP A 158 9.27 8.17 7.08
C ASP A 158 8.09 7.44 7.75
N LEU A 159 7.20 6.86 6.94
CA LEU A 159 6.01 6.19 7.44
C LEU A 159 6.42 4.98 8.31
N ALA A 160 6.04 4.98 9.58
CA ALA A 160 6.25 3.89 10.52
C ALA A 160 4.98 3.57 11.32
N GLY A 161 4.61 2.31 11.47
CA GLY A 161 3.32 1.92 12.04
C GLY A 161 2.30 1.53 10.98
N ARG A 162 1.02 1.50 11.37
CA ARG A 162 -0.04 0.86 10.58
C ARG A 162 -1.10 1.79 10.03
N SER A 163 -1.27 2.98 10.60
CA SER A 163 -2.40 3.85 10.24
C SER A 163 -1.99 5.31 10.35
N TYR A 164 -2.29 6.07 9.30
CA TYR A 164 -1.99 7.47 9.19
C TYR A 164 -3.19 8.25 8.68
N GLU A 165 -3.35 9.44 9.24
CA GLU A 165 -4.17 10.52 8.72
C GLU A 165 -3.25 11.51 7.99
N ILE A 166 -3.72 12.00 6.85
CA ILE A 166 -3.01 12.91 5.96
C ILE A 166 -3.87 14.16 5.78
N THR A 167 -3.28 15.33 6.00
CA THR A 167 -3.93 16.64 5.87
C THR A 167 -3.07 17.64 5.10
N GLY A 168 -3.70 18.73 4.67
CA GLY A 168 -3.08 19.81 3.89
C GLY A 168 -3.62 19.90 2.47
N ASP A 169 -3.44 21.08 1.86
CA ASP A 169 -3.94 21.39 0.52
C ASP A 169 -2.87 21.22 -0.58
N ALA A 170 -1.59 21.16 -0.18
CA ALA A 170 -0.45 21.00 -1.08
C ALA A 170 0.72 20.30 -0.38
N GLU A 171 1.66 19.76 -1.17
CA GLU A 171 2.88 19.14 -0.65
C GLU A 171 3.83 20.18 -0.01
N PRO A 172 4.57 19.81 1.06
CA PRO A 172 4.50 18.52 1.75
C PRO A 172 3.23 18.41 2.61
N TYR A 173 2.61 17.23 2.59
CA TYR A 173 1.43 16.97 3.42
C TYR A 173 1.82 16.75 4.89
N THR A 174 0.90 17.04 5.79
CA THR A 174 1.07 16.70 7.21
C THR A 174 0.54 15.30 7.45
N ILE A 175 1.38 14.43 8.02
CA ILE A 175 1.04 13.07 8.40
C ILE A 175 0.93 12.95 9.92
N THR A 176 -0.11 12.30 10.41
CA THR A 176 -0.31 12.05 11.84
C THR A 176 -0.67 10.58 12.05
N PRO A 177 -0.03 9.86 12.99
CA PRO A 177 -0.46 8.51 13.33
C PRO A 177 -1.93 8.52 13.78
N ARG A 178 -2.73 7.64 13.19
CA ARG A 178 -4.16 7.52 13.50
C ARG A 178 -4.41 6.32 14.40
N THR A 179 -5.31 6.50 15.36
CA THR A 179 -5.90 5.37 16.08
C THR A 179 -7.17 4.94 15.33
N LEU A 180 -7.20 3.69 14.88
CA LEU A 180 -8.38 3.16 14.17
C LEU A 180 -9.61 3.23 15.07
N PRO A 181 -10.76 3.72 14.56
CA PRO A 181 -11.99 3.70 15.32
C PRO A 181 -12.39 2.26 15.63
N LYS A 182 -12.90 2.04 16.85
CA LYS A 182 -13.45 0.74 17.22
C LYS A 182 -14.86 0.63 16.62
N LEU A 183 -15.01 -0.20 15.60
CA LEU A 183 -16.32 -0.51 15.03
C LEU A 183 -17.17 -1.31 16.03
N THR A 184 -18.42 -0.92 16.20
CA THR A 184 -19.42 -1.72 16.92
C THR A 184 -19.79 -2.95 16.09
N GLU A 185 -20.35 -3.98 16.71
CA GLU A 185 -20.78 -5.19 15.98
C GLU A 185 -21.85 -4.89 14.91
N GLU A 186 -22.65 -3.85 15.11
CA GLU A 186 -23.70 -3.41 14.17
C GLU A 186 -23.11 -2.73 12.93
N GLN A 187 -21.97 -2.07 13.09
CA GLN A 187 -21.26 -1.39 11.99
C GLN A 187 -20.43 -2.36 11.15
N LYS A 188 -20.24 -3.60 11.62
CA LYS A 188 -19.48 -4.60 10.89
C LYS A 188 -20.29 -5.13 9.71
N ILE A 189 -19.71 -5.10 8.51
CA ILE A 189 -20.27 -5.77 7.35
C ILE A 189 -20.30 -7.27 7.64
N LEU A 190 -21.50 -7.82 7.77
CA LEU A 190 -21.68 -9.26 7.92
C LEU A 190 -21.77 -9.96 6.55
N GLU A 191 -22.26 -9.29 5.50
CA GLU A 191 -22.43 -9.89 4.17
C GLU A 191 -22.26 -8.89 3.03
N ARG A 192 -21.77 -9.36 1.87
CA ARG A 192 -21.81 -8.61 0.61
C ARG A 192 -23.26 -8.22 0.36
N PRO A 193 -23.61 -6.94 0.19
CA PRO A 193 -24.91 -6.64 -0.38
C PRO A 193 -24.97 -7.36 -1.73
N SER A 194 -25.91 -8.30 -1.88
CA SER A 194 -26.12 -9.00 -3.15
C SER A 194 -26.15 -7.94 -4.25
N PRO A 195 -25.45 -8.14 -5.39
CA PRO A 195 -25.49 -7.20 -6.50
C PRO A 195 -26.95 -6.80 -6.73
N ARG A 196 -27.28 -5.51 -6.60
CA ARG A 196 -28.65 -5.05 -6.76
C ARG A 196 -29.11 -5.48 -8.14
N GLU A 197 -30.08 -6.39 -8.21
CA GLU A 197 -30.67 -6.88 -9.47
C GLU A 197 -31.21 -5.71 -10.31
N ASP A 198 -31.53 -4.58 -9.65
CA ASP A 198 -32.07 -3.37 -10.26
C ASP A 198 -31.10 -2.62 -11.18
N GLN A 199 -29.79 -2.89 -11.16
CA GLN A 199 -28.82 -2.26 -12.08
C GLN A 199 -28.60 -3.07 -13.38
N ALA A 200 -29.25 -4.22 -13.55
CA ALA A 200 -29.21 -4.99 -14.79
C ALA A 200 -30.32 -4.58 -15.79
N GLN A 201 -31.25 -3.71 -15.39
CA GLN A 201 -32.08 -3.00 -16.36
C GLN A 201 -31.22 -1.90 -16.96
N ALA A 202 -30.49 -2.25 -18.03
CA ALA A 202 -30.12 -1.26 -19.02
C ALA A 202 -31.38 -0.39 -19.25
N PRO A 203 -31.26 0.95 -19.22
CA PRO A 203 -32.39 1.79 -19.61
C PRO A 203 -32.92 1.20 -20.92
N PRO A 204 -34.25 1.01 -21.05
CA PRO A 204 -34.82 0.50 -22.29
C PRO A 204 -34.15 1.28 -23.41
N GLU A 205 -33.53 0.57 -24.34
CA GLU A 205 -33.09 1.16 -25.59
C GLU A 205 -34.38 1.73 -26.18
N ASP A 206 -34.64 3.00 -25.92
CA ASP A 206 -35.61 3.76 -26.67
C ASP A 206 -35.06 3.67 -28.08
N GLU A 207 -35.67 2.78 -28.87
CA GLU A 207 -35.54 2.75 -30.32
C GLU A 207 -35.88 4.16 -30.78
N GLU A 208 -34.86 5.02 -30.88
CA GLU A 208 -34.93 6.21 -31.71
C GLU A 208 -35.19 5.68 -33.11
N ASP A 209 -36.47 5.66 -33.45
CA ASP A 209 -37.01 5.63 -34.80
C ASP A 209 -36.35 6.79 -35.55
N THR A 210 -35.19 6.51 -36.14
CA THR A 210 -34.61 7.32 -37.20
C THR A 210 -35.55 7.22 -38.39
N THR A 211 -36.61 8.01 -38.33
CA THR A 211 -37.38 8.39 -39.50
C THR A 211 -36.44 9.16 -40.41
N GLU A 212 -35.95 8.50 -41.45
CA GLU A 212 -35.40 9.16 -42.64
C GLU A 212 -36.51 10.00 -43.28
N GLU A 213 -36.69 11.24 -42.83
CA GLU A 213 -37.47 12.23 -43.56
C GLU A 213 -36.51 13.16 -44.28
N GLY A 214 -36.31 12.84 -45.56
CA GLY A 214 -35.67 13.74 -46.51
C GLY A 214 -36.42 15.07 -46.55
N SER A 215 -35.71 16.14 -46.20
CA SER A 215 -36.05 17.48 -46.63
C SER A 215 -34.82 18.09 -47.29
N GLU A 216 -34.85 18.09 -48.62
CA GLU A 216 -34.06 18.99 -49.42
C GLU A 216 -34.46 20.43 -49.03
N GLN A 217 -33.54 21.18 -48.44
CA GLN A 217 -33.63 22.63 -48.37
C GLN A 217 -32.28 23.29 -48.70
N PRO A 218 -32.32 24.53 -49.23
CA PRO A 218 -31.42 24.96 -50.28
C PRO A 218 -30.08 25.42 -49.76
N VAL A 219 -29.07 25.23 -50.60
CA VAL A 219 -27.75 25.85 -50.53
C VAL A 219 -27.89 27.37 -50.39
N GLU A 220 -27.75 27.89 -49.17
CA GLU A 220 -27.49 29.31 -48.91
C GLU A 220 -25.98 29.50 -48.76
N GLN A 221 -25.45 30.35 -49.62
CA GLN A 221 -24.03 30.55 -49.88
C GLN A 221 -23.32 31.12 -48.66
N ALA A 222 -22.24 30.46 -48.25
CA ALA A 222 -21.31 30.99 -47.27
C ALA A 222 -20.62 32.26 -47.80
N PRO A 223 -20.51 33.34 -46.98
CA PRO A 223 -19.59 34.43 -47.28
C PRO A 223 -18.15 33.91 -47.13
N THR A 224 -17.42 33.96 -48.25
CA THR A 224 -15.97 33.82 -48.30
C THR A 224 -15.33 34.86 -47.40
N THR A 225 -14.84 34.44 -46.24
CA THR A 225 -13.90 35.23 -45.45
C THR A 225 -12.55 34.56 -45.58
N ASP A 226 -11.73 35.14 -46.46
CA ASP A 226 -10.31 34.83 -46.61
C ASP A 226 -9.62 35.08 -45.26
N ALA A 227 -9.38 34.00 -44.50
CA ALA A 227 -8.41 33.99 -43.42
C ALA A 227 -7.07 33.52 -44.01
N PRO A 228 -5.94 34.21 -43.74
CA PRO A 228 -4.66 33.82 -44.28
C PRO A 228 -4.24 32.48 -43.70
N THR A 229 -3.99 31.52 -44.59
CA THR A 229 -3.19 30.33 -44.30
C THR A 229 -1.80 30.78 -43.86
N GLU A 230 -1.62 30.92 -42.55
CA GLU A 230 -0.29 30.96 -41.93
C GLU A 230 0.26 29.55 -42.02
N GLN A 231 1.03 29.30 -43.08
CA GLN A 231 1.84 28.10 -43.23
C GLN A 231 2.84 28.08 -42.07
N GLU A 232 2.53 27.27 -41.06
CA GLU A 232 3.52 26.85 -40.09
C GLU A 232 4.63 26.13 -40.88
N PRO A 233 5.88 26.60 -40.81
CA PRO A 233 6.96 25.95 -41.53
C PRO A 233 7.11 24.53 -40.99
N GLU A 234 7.04 23.55 -41.89
CA GLU A 234 7.58 22.21 -41.69
C GLU A 234 9.00 22.35 -41.13
N GLN A 235 9.13 22.28 -39.81
CA GLN A 235 10.41 22.03 -39.19
C GLN A 235 10.72 20.57 -39.47
N ASP A 236 11.63 20.36 -40.42
CA ASP A 236 12.43 19.15 -40.56
C ASP A 236 12.98 18.78 -39.18
N ILE A 237 12.27 17.91 -38.47
CA ILE A 237 12.79 17.23 -37.29
C ILE A 237 13.84 16.28 -37.84
N ALA A 238 15.09 16.75 -37.85
CA ALA A 238 16.25 15.94 -38.17
C ALA A 238 16.16 14.61 -37.40
N PRO A 239 16.44 13.47 -38.04
CA PRO A 239 16.40 12.18 -37.38
C PRO A 239 17.27 12.25 -36.12
N ALA A 240 16.66 11.90 -34.98
CA ALA A 240 17.36 11.84 -33.70
C ALA A 240 18.70 11.12 -33.90
N PRO A 241 19.84 11.71 -33.49
CA PRO A 241 21.14 11.12 -33.72
C PRO A 241 21.13 9.72 -33.09
N ALA A 242 21.46 8.72 -33.92
CA ALA A 242 21.60 7.34 -33.50
C ALA A 242 22.45 7.33 -32.22
N GLN A 243 21.83 6.94 -31.11
CA GLN A 243 22.53 6.81 -29.85
C GLN A 243 23.54 5.69 -30.01
N THR A 244 24.80 6.07 -30.17
CA THR A 244 25.94 5.18 -30.13
C THR A 244 25.90 4.50 -28.77
N THR A 245 25.55 3.22 -28.76
CA THR A 245 25.72 2.34 -27.61
C THR A 245 27.19 2.29 -27.29
N THR A 246 27.64 3.14 -26.37
CA THR A 246 28.92 2.98 -25.71
C THR A 246 28.81 1.76 -24.82
N GLU A 247 29.36 0.66 -25.33
CA GLU A 247 29.71 -0.56 -24.63
C GLU A 247 30.50 -0.18 -23.36
N GLN A 248 29.79 -0.08 -22.25
CA GLN A 248 30.39 0.23 -20.96
C GLN A 248 31.01 -1.06 -20.44
N GLU A 249 32.31 -1.21 -20.70
CA GLU A 249 33.22 -2.22 -20.19
C GLU A 249 33.16 -2.23 -18.64
N SER A 250 32.23 -3.01 -18.10
CA SER A 250 32.04 -3.20 -16.65
C SER A 250 33.15 -4.10 -16.12
N LYS A 251 34.24 -3.43 -15.71
CA LYS A 251 35.22 -3.81 -14.70
C LYS A 251 34.93 -5.14 -13.99
N SER A 252 35.73 -6.14 -14.38
CA SER A 252 36.19 -7.28 -13.58
C SER A 252 35.60 -7.38 -12.17
N ALA A 253 34.63 -8.27 -12.02
CA ALA A 253 34.20 -8.79 -10.74
C ALA A 253 35.42 -9.34 -9.99
N LEU A 254 35.83 -8.63 -8.93
CA LEU A 254 36.77 -9.13 -7.95
C LEU A 254 36.06 -10.30 -7.22
N TRP A 255 36.20 -11.51 -7.77
CA TRP A 255 35.75 -12.75 -7.15
C TRP A 255 36.52 -12.94 -5.84
N ILE A 256 35.99 -12.39 -4.76
CA ILE A 256 36.41 -12.77 -3.41
C ILE A 256 35.91 -14.20 -3.22
N PRO A 257 36.78 -15.21 -3.06
CA PRO A 257 36.33 -16.59 -2.89
C PRO A 257 35.44 -16.65 -1.67
N ILE A 258 34.30 -17.33 -1.78
CA ILE A 258 33.27 -17.49 -0.73
C ILE A 258 33.89 -17.94 0.61
N THR A 259 35.02 -18.64 0.56
CA THR A 259 35.80 -19.05 1.73
C THR A 259 36.33 -17.88 2.58
N ALA A 260 36.70 -16.75 1.98
CA ALA A 260 37.20 -15.59 2.71
C ALA A 260 36.10 -14.88 3.51
N VAL A 261 34.88 -14.83 2.97
CA VAL A 261 33.72 -14.23 3.65
C VAL A 261 33.31 -15.08 4.86
N ALA A 262 33.31 -16.41 4.73
CA ALA A 262 32.98 -17.32 5.84
C ALA A 262 33.97 -17.20 7.01
N ILE A 263 35.27 -17.04 6.74
CA ILE A 263 36.30 -16.86 7.77
C ILE A 263 36.09 -15.51 8.49
N LEU A 264 35.78 -14.44 7.76
CA LEU A 264 35.53 -13.13 8.35
C LEU A 264 34.33 -13.15 9.31
N VAL A 265 33.23 -13.79 8.91
CA VAL A 265 32.03 -13.95 9.74
C VAL A 265 32.33 -14.78 11.00
N ALA A 266 33.10 -15.87 10.85
CA ALA A 266 33.51 -16.69 11.99
C ALA A 266 34.38 -15.90 12.99
N LEU A 267 35.29 -15.06 12.51
CA LEU A 267 36.12 -14.20 13.37
C LEU A 267 35.30 -13.14 14.11
N ILE A 268 34.31 -12.52 13.45
CA ILE A 268 33.40 -11.55 14.08
C ILE A 268 32.56 -12.23 15.17
N LEU A 269 31.99 -13.41 14.90
CA LEU A 269 31.22 -14.16 15.90
C LEU A 269 32.09 -14.56 17.09
N LEU A 270 33.33 -15.00 16.84
CA LEU A 270 34.27 -15.37 17.89
C LEU A 270 34.65 -14.15 18.75
N ALA A 271 34.83 -12.98 18.15
CA ALA A 271 35.06 -11.72 18.87
C ALA A 271 33.87 -11.35 19.77
N VAL A 272 32.62 -11.45 19.27
CA VAL A 272 31.41 -11.17 20.07
C VAL A 272 31.29 -12.14 21.26
N ILE A 273 31.59 -13.42 21.06
CA ILE A 273 31.60 -14.43 22.15
C ILE A 273 32.65 -14.09 23.20
N LEU A 274 33.85 -13.67 22.79
CA LEU A 274 34.92 -13.28 23.72
C LEU A 274 34.57 -12.01 24.52
N ILE A 275 33.92 -11.02 23.89
CA ILE A 275 33.45 -9.81 24.58
C ILE A 275 32.39 -10.16 25.62
N ARG A 276 31.41 -11.02 25.28
CA ARG A 276 30.39 -11.48 26.24
C ARG A 276 30.98 -12.28 27.41
N ARG A 277 32.00 -13.10 27.17
CA ARG A 277 32.69 -13.83 28.26
C ARG A 277 33.45 -12.91 29.22
N ARG A 278 33.95 -11.77 28.76
CA ARG A 278 34.66 -10.80 29.62
C ARG A 278 33.73 -9.94 30.47
N GLY A 279 32.49 -9.71 30.07
CA GLY A 279 31.52 -8.87 30.80
C GLY A 279 30.83 -9.54 32.00
N GLY A 280 31.07 -10.83 32.26
CA GLY A 280 30.30 -11.63 33.23
C GLY A 280 30.80 -11.62 34.69
N GLN A 281 31.75 -10.77 35.07
CA GLN A 281 32.19 -10.70 36.47
C GLN A 281 32.05 -9.30 37.08
N LYS A 282 31.19 -9.27 38.12
CA LYS A 282 31.06 -8.29 39.22
C LYS A 282 30.19 -7.06 38.98
N GLY A 283 28.89 -7.25 39.21
CA GLY A 283 28.01 -6.19 39.73
C GLY A 283 27.46 -6.65 41.08
N GLU A 284 27.88 -5.98 42.16
CA GLU A 284 27.35 -6.16 43.52
C GLU A 284 25.87 -5.76 43.61
N PRO A 285 25.09 -6.35 44.54
CA PRO A 285 23.69 -6.02 44.74
C PRO A 285 23.54 -4.60 45.29
N ILE A 286 22.94 -3.71 44.51
CA ILE A 286 22.57 -2.36 44.95
C ILE A 286 21.26 -2.47 45.73
N SER A 287 21.34 -2.08 47.01
CA SER A 287 20.23 -2.04 47.96
C SER A 287 19.17 -1.00 47.56
N PRO A 288 17.86 -1.28 47.71
CA PRO A 288 16.80 -0.35 47.33
C PRO A 288 16.70 0.77 48.37
N THR A 289 17.10 1.99 47.99
CA THR A 289 16.86 3.19 48.79
C THR A 289 15.49 3.76 48.46
N GLN A 290 14.62 3.80 49.46
CA GLN A 290 13.34 4.49 49.44
C GLN A 290 13.53 6.00 49.15
N SER A 291 12.80 6.50 48.16
CA SER A 291 12.45 7.92 48.01
C SER A 291 11.20 7.93 47.13
N GLY A 292 9.98 8.11 47.66
CA GLY A 292 9.60 9.34 48.31
C GLY A 292 9.23 10.37 47.24
N TYR A 293 8.12 10.17 46.52
CA TYR A 293 7.51 11.25 45.73
C TYR A 293 6.04 11.38 46.08
N GLN A 294 5.73 12.59 46.53
CA GLN A 294 4.48 12.97 47.15
C GLN A 294 3.35 13.17 46.15
N ARG A 295 2.15 12.99 46.70
CA ARG A 295 0.89 13.57 46.26
C ARG A 295 1.05 15.00 45.72
N SER A 296 0.40 15.29 44.60
CA SER A 296 -0.43 16.49 44.52
C SER A 296 -1.68 16.19 43.70
N ALA A 297 -2.77 15.93 44.43
CA ALA A 297 -4.11 16.18 43.92
C ALA A 297 -4.24 17.68 43.66
N ARG A 298 -4.72 18.07 42.48
CA ARG A 298 -5.31 19.39 42.29
C ARG A 298 -6.56 19.25 41.43
N ALA A 299 -7.68 19.50 42.11
CA ALA A 299 -8.99 19.71 41.54
C ALA A 299 -9.06 21.08 40.84
N GLN A 300 -9.76 21.11 39.71
CA GLN A 300 -10.54 22.21 39.14
C GLN A 300 -11.68 21.47 38.43
N ASP A 301 -12.96 21.47 38.78
CA ASP A 301 -13.88 22.36 39.48
C ASP A 301 -14.06 23.77 38.92
N GLU A 302 -15.33 24.01 38.62
CA GLU A 302 -16.10 25.21 38.28
C GLU A 302 -15.85 25.94 36.95
N GLY A 303 -16.87 25.85 36.09
CA GLY A 303 -17.08 26.70 34.93
C GLY A 303 -18.50 26.61 34.36
N LYS A 304 -19.52 26.59 35.24
CA LYS A 304 -20.93 26.77 34.87
C LYS A 304 -21.26 28.26 35.00
N ASN A 305 -21.59 28.93 33.90
CA ASN A 305 -22.33 30.18 33.95
C ASN A 305 -23.02 30.51 32.61
N ILE A 306 -24.35 30.61 32.75
CA ILE A 306 -25.35 31.35 31.94
C ILE A 306 -25.70 30.76 30.57
#